data_AF-A0A0B8NF35-F1
#
_entry.id   AF-A0A0B8NF35-F1
#
_cell.length_a   1.000
_cell.length_b   1.000
_cell.length_c   1.000
_cell.angle_alpha   90.00
_cell.angle_beta   90.00
_cell.angle_gamma   90.00
#
_symmetry.space_group_name_H-M   'P 1'
#
loop_
_entity.id
_entity.type
_entity.pdbx_description
1 polymer ?
#
loop_
_entity_poly.entity_id
_entity_poly.type
_entity_poly.pdbx_seq_one_letter_code
_entity_poly.pdbx_strand_id
1 'polypeptide(L)'
;MSTTGPEPRYDRRAASRVLAALARPGLGAAPVLPEPARIEYTAAALKPEPGSQLTLSQRLYLERFMRPCRADQVTSASHRIAWTDSDGIPNTGHYRAGGLGPIVPIAMRETVLTLWHALAADTALAQRISELSPREQAVLEGATTDHRPHEIFRVGIEAAGRALAQHALLARWTPYRSAAEFAVGMRDSGLYSAVATRWYWELQASSYRRGMIAVTLATQPDGTVRYSAETVATLRAMKDMTIEDAHRVMRRATHVEGLSVAEAIAKYHDELDLISRQYALLPPGTRPACLAAMPHPLDGEHYSILPVVIDKFTDVFTRLVDRLTVAEVPAQTGSETGELATEDRIFYVPDMTCKHCIRTVTGVLESMSIGVSEIDLISKRVIADFRSPRNRHRAFEALRDGGYNPTLVTPAPAASETAV
;
A
#
# COMPACT_ATOMS: atom_id res chain seq x y z
N MET A 1 -13.25 -0.48 41.00
CA MET A 1 -14.23 -0.76 39.93
C MET A 1 -13.43 -0.99 38.65
N SER A 2 -13.20 -2.26 38.27
CA SER A 2 -12.43 -2.59 37.07
C SER A 2 -13.37 -2.52 35.87
N THR A 3 -13.35 -1.42 35.12
CA THR A 3 -13.97 -1.33 33.80
C THR A 3 -13.06 -2.04 32.80
N THR A 4 -12.99 -3.37 32.86
CA THR A 4 -12.35 -4.16 31.81
C THR A 4 -13.30 -4.21 30.63
N GLY A 5 -13.10 -3.30 29.68
CA GLY A 5 -13.74 -3.38 28.36
C GLY A 5 -13.38 -4.69 27.66
N PRO A 6 -14.10 -5.07 26.59
CA PRO A 6 -13.81 -6.30 25.86
C PRO A 6 -12.38 -6.26 25.29
N GLU A 7 -11.60 -7.32 25.56
CA GLU A 7 -10.22 -7.43 25.06
C GLU A 7 -10.18 -7.64 23.54
N PRO A 8 -9.18 -7.02 22.84
CA PRO A 8 -8.99 -7.25 21.42
C PRO A 8 -8.75 -8.73 21.09
N ARG A 9 -9.61 -9.30 20.24
CA ARG A 9 -9.50 -10.68 19.78
C ARG A 9 -9.28 -10.72 18.27
N TYR A 10 -8.40 -11.63 17.84
CA TYR A 10 -8.20 -11.89 16.41
C TYR A 10 -9.39 -12.66 15.83
N ASP A 11 -10.37 -11.92 15.28
CA ASP A 11 -11.51 -12.47 14.52
C ASP A 11 -11.72 -11.68 13.23
N ARG A 12 -11.10 -12.16 12.16
CA ARG A 12 -11.18 -11.52 10.83
C ARG A 12 -12.58 -11.56 10.23
N ARG A 13 -13.36 -12.60 10.49
CA ARG A 13 -14.69 -12.72 9.90
C ARG A 13 -15.65 -11.73 10.56
N ALA A 14 -15.54 -11.57 11.88
CA ALA A 14 -16.26 -10.53 12.60
C ALA A 14 -15.82 -9.13 12.15
N ALA A 15 -14.52 -8.86 12.05
CA ALA A 15 -14.01 -7.58 11.57
C ALA A 15 -14.51 -7.24 10.16
N SER A 16 -14.46 -8.22 9.23
CA SER A 16 -15.00 -8.05 7.88
C SER A 16 -16.51 -7.78 7.90
N ARG A 17 -17.28 -8.43 8.78
CA ARG A 17 -18.73 -8.19 8.90
C ARG A 17 -19.03 -6.77 9.40
N VAL A 18 -18.29 -6.28 10.41
CA VAL A 18 -18.43 -4.90 10.90
C VAL A 18 -18.18 -3.91 9.77
N LEU A 19 -17.08 -4.07 9.04
CA LEU A 19 -16.76 -3.21 7.90
C LEU A 19 -17.82 -3.30 6.79
N ALA A 20 -18.31 -4.50 6.49
CA ALA A 20 -19.35 -4.70 5.49
C ALA A 20 -20.66 -4.00 5.88
N ALA A 21 -21.09 -4.09 7.14
CA ALA A 21 -22.27 -3.41 7.64
C ALA A 21 -22.14 -1.88 7.55
N LEU A 22 -20.98 -1.33 7.91
CA LEU A 22 -20.71 0.11 7.80
C LEU A 22 -20.79 0.62 6.35
N ALA A 23 -20.32 -0.18 5.39
CA ALA A 23 -20.26 0.17 3.97
C ALA A 23 -21.56 -0.13 3.18
N ARG A 24 -22.50 -0.91 3.75
CA ARG A 24 -23.67 -1.44 3.03
C ARG A 24 -24.68 -0.40 2.50
N PRO A 25 -24.85 0.79 3.11
CA PRO A 25 -25.60 1.87 2.47
C PRO A 25 -24.88 2.52 1.28
N GLY A 26 -23.59 2.24 1.13
CA GLY A 26 -22.64 2.96 0.27
C GLY A 26 -21.38 3.30 1.04
N LEU A 27 -20.26 3.45 0.32
CA LEU A 27 -18.98 3.84 0.89
C LEU A 27 -18.52 5.18 0.31
N GLY A 28 -18.54 6.23 1.12
CA GLY A 28 -18.16 7.58 0.72
C GLY A 28 -19.30 8.33 0.03
N ALA A 29 -19.29 9.66 0.17
CA ALA A 29 -20.16 10.58 -0.55
C ALA A 29 -19.91 10.52 -2.07
N ALA A 30 -20.72 11.25 -2.84
CA ALA A 30 -20.46 11.41 -4.26
C ALA A 30 -19.09 12.11 -4.47
N PRO A 31 -18.18 11.52 -5.27
CA PRO A 31 -16.87 12.14 -5.52
C PRO A 31 -17.04 13.42 -6.33
N VAL A 32 -16.45 14.51 -5.83
CA VAL A 32 -16.31 15.77 -6.57
C VAL A 32 -14.99 15.72 -7.31
N LEU A 33 -15.04 15.79 -8.64
CA LEU A 33 -13.81 15.73 -9.43
C LEU A 33 -13.12 17.10 -9.42
N PRO A 34 -11.81 17.17 -9.11
CA PRO A 34 -11.01 18.41 -9.16
C PRO A 34 -10.96 18.99 -10.58
N GLU A 35 -10.66 20.28 -10.71
CA GLU A 35 -10.44 20.94 -12.00
C GLU A 35 -9.32 20.26 -12.81
N PRO A 36 -9.32 20.36 -14.16
CA PRO A 36 -8.22 19.83 -14.97
C PRO A 36 -6.89 20.43 -14.51
N ALA A 37 -5.86 19.58 -14.39
CA ALA A 37 -4.61 19.97 -13.77
C ALA A 37 -3.40 19.47 -14.57
N ARG A 38 -2.32 20.26 -14.50
CA ARG A 38 -1.00 19.83 -14.94
C ARG A 38 -0.18 19.41 -13.72
N ILE A 39 0.31 18.17 -13.73
CA ILE A 39 1.17 17.64 -12.66
C ILE A 39 2.58 17.45 -13.20
N GLU A 40 3.52 18.14 -12.58
CA GLU A 40 4.94 18.00 -12.87
C GLU A 40 5.55 16.87 -12.05
N TYR A 41 6.43 16.09 -12.69
CA TYR A 41 7.12 14.99 -12.02
C TYR A 41 8.59 14.96 -12.42
N THR A 42 9.42 14.41 -11.54
CA THR A 42 10.81 14.06 -11.85
C THR A 42 10.91 12.56 -12.06
N ALA A 43 11.81 12.11 -12.93
CA ALA A 43 12.05 10.69 -13.17
C ALA A 43 13.53 10.35 -13.00
N ALA A 44 13.78 9.16 -12.45
CA ALA A 44 15.10 8.56 -12.37
C ALA A 44 15.04 7.14 -12.92
N ALA A 45 15.87 6.84 -13.92
CA ALA A 45 16.01 5.50 -14.45
C ALA A 45 16.54 4.54 -13.35
N LEU A 46 15.87 3.40 -13.20
CA LEU A 46 16.36 2.31 -12.37
C LEU A 46 17.55 1.65 -13.07
N LYS A 47 18.56 1.25 -12.30
CA LYS A 47 19.79 0.62 -12.80
C LYS A 47 19.79 -0.88 -12.42
N PRO A 48 19.46 -1.78 -13.35
CA PRO A 48 19.58 -3.21 -13.10
C PRO A 48 21.04 -3.62 -12.84
N GLU A 49 21.22 -4.73 -12.12
CA GLU A 49 22.54 -5.36 -12.01
C GLU A 49 23.00 -5.91 -13.38
N PRO A 50 24.31 -5.96 -13.66
CA PRO A 50 24.82 -6.58 -14.88
C PRO A 50 24.28 -7.99 -15.09
N GLY A 51 23.71 -8.27 -16.27
CA GLY A 51 23.13 -9.58 -16.60
C GLY A 51 21.77 -9.88 -15.96
N SER A 52 21.15 -8.90 -15.28
CA SER A 52 19.86 -9.03 -14.61
C SER A 52 18.86 -7.97 -15.09
N GLN A 53 17.56 -8.27 -14.94
CA GLN A 53 16.49 -7.28 -15.10
C GLN A 53 16.12 -6.58 -13.78
N LEU A 54 16.68 -7.05 -12.66
CA LEU A 54 16.42 -6.54 -11.33
C LEU A 54 17.55 -5.61 -10.88
N THR A 55 17.20 -4.58 -10.13
CA THR A 55 18.18 -3.82 -9.33
C THR A 55 18.66 -4.66 -8.14
N LEU A 56 19.79 -4.28 -7.54
CA LEU A 56 20.32 -4.94 -6.34
C LEU A 56 19.26 -5.08 -5.24
N SER A 57 18.54 -3.99 -4.93
CA SER A 57 17.51 -3.98 -3.88
C SER A 57 16.31 -4.89 -4.21
N GLN A 58 15.91 -4.97 -5.48
CA GLN A 58 14.86 -5.89 -5.94
C GLN A 58 15.30 -7.35 -5.84
N ARG A 59 16.54 -7.67 -6.24
CA ARG A 59 17.09 -9.03 -6.13
C ARG A 59 17.18 -9.49 -4.67
N LEU A 60 17.74 -8.66 -3.79
CA LEU A 60 17.84 -8.97 -2.36
C LEU A 60 16.46 -9.17 -1.72
N TYR A 61 15.47 -8.37 -2.12
CA TYR A 61 14.10 -8.55 -1.66
C TYR A 61 13.49 -9.87 -2.16
N LEU A 62 13.68 -10.20 -3.44
CA LEU A 62 13.23 -11.45 -4.05
C LEU A 62 13.79 -12.67 -3.30
N GLU A 63 15.10 -12.71 -3.12
CA GLU A 63 15.82 -13.81 -2.44
C GLU A 63 15.36 -14.01 -0.99
N ARG A 64 15.09 -12.92 -0.29
CA ARG A 64 14.73 -12.95 1.12
C ARG A 64 13.24 -13.23 1.36
N PHE A 65 12.34 -12.63 0.60
CA PHE A 65 10.91 -12.55 0.94
C PHE A 65 9.95 -13.14 -0.10
N MET A 66 10.43 -13.50 -1.29
CA MET A 66 9.55 -13.95 -2.37
C MET A 66 9.79 -15.39 -2.79
N ARG A 67 10.55 -16.18 -2.01
CA ARG A 67 10.74 -17.61 -2.30
C ARG A 67 9.37 -18.34 -2.40
N PRO A 68 9.17 -19.23 -3.39
CA PRO A 68 10.15 -19.75 -4.36
C PRO A 68 10.19 -18.97 -5.70
N CYS A 69 9.66 -17.75 -5.77
CA CYS A 69 9.66 -16.94 -6.98
C CYS A 69 11.09 -16.71 -7.50
N ARG A 70 11.25 -16.85 -8.82
CA ARG A 70 12.51 -16.70 -9.54
C ARG A 70 12.60 -15.34 -10.20
N ALA A 71 13.84 -14.91 -10.51
CA ALA A 71 14.08 -13.59 -11.08
C ALA A 71 13.42 -13.38 -12.45
N ASP A 72 13.32 -14.44 -13.27
CA ASP A 72 12.65 -14.41 -14.59
C ASP A 72 11.14 -14.18 -14.50
N GLN A 73 10.52 -14.50 -13.35
CA GLN A 73 9.09 -14.32 -13.10
C GLN A 73 8.73 -12.90 -12.61
N VAL A 74 9.73 -12.04 -12.38
CA VAL A 74 9.55 -10.69 -11.86
C VAL A 74 9.74 -9.66 -12.97
N THR A 75 8.72 -8.85 -13.20
CA THR A 75 8.87 -7.63 -14.02
C THR A 75 9.33 -6.47 -13.14
N SER A 76 10.42 -5.83 -13.54
CA SER A 76 10.90 -4.58 -12.96
C SER A 76 10.40 -3.36 -13.74
N ALA A 77 10.10 -2.29 -13.02
CA ALA A 77 9.94 -0.96 -13.57
C ALA A 77 11.26 -0.48 -14.19
N SER A 78 11.18 0.48 -15.09
CA SER A 78 12.37 1.10 -15.67
C SER A 78 12.73 2.42 -14.99
N HIS A 79 11.75 3.07 -14.36
CA HIS A 79 11.88 4.40 -13.81
C HIS A 79 11.15 4.47 -12.48
N ARG A 80 11.76 5.22 -11.55
CA ARG A 80 11.10 5.76 -10.36
C ARG A 80 10.73 7.21 -10.65
N ILE A 81 9.56 7.63 -10.20
CA ILE A 81 9.10 9.02 -10.30
C ILE A 81 8.84 9.60 -8.91
N ALA A 82 8.96 10.92 -8.82
CA ALA A 82 8.52 11.70 -7.67
C ALA A 82 7.74 12.92 -8.14
N TRP A 83 6.65 13.24 -7.45
CA TRP A 83 5.79 14.40 -7.73
C TRP A 83 5.11 14.88 -6.45
N THR A 84 4.47 16.04 -6.52
CA THR A 84 3.56 16.53 -5.48
C THR A 84 2.14 16.41 -6.01
N ASP A 85 1.24 15.80 -5.24
CA ASP A 85 -0.17 15.64 -5.62
C ASP A 85 -0.96 16.95 -5.40
N SER A 86 -2.24 16.95 -5.80
CA SER A 86 -3.10 18.13 -5.69
C SER A 86 -3.36 18.62 -4.27
N ASP A 87 -3.17 17.77 -3.26
CA ASP A 87 -3.25 18.14 -1.83
C ASP A 87 -1.91 18.70 -1.31
N GLY A 88 -0.91 18.84 -2.17
CA GLY A 88 0.43 19.29 -1.77
C GLY A 88 1.21 18.20 -1.04
N ILE A 89 0.91 16.92 -1.22
CA ILE A 89 1.59 15.81 -0.54
C ILE A 89 2.65 15.22 -1.49
N PRO A 90 3.89 14.97 -1.01
CA PRO A 90 4.91 14.36 -1.84
C PRO A 90 4.61 12.88 -2.06
N ASN A 91 4.81 12.43 -3.29
CA ASN A 91 4.53 11.07 -3.75
C ASN A 91 5.73 10.48 -4.51
N THR A 92 5.85 9.16 -4.44
CA THR A 92 6.77 8.37 -5.27
C THR A 92 6.03 7.23 -5.93
N GLY A 93 6.54 6.80 -7.07
CA GLY A 93 5.93 5.75 -7.86
C GLY A 93 6.89 5.17 -8.87
N HIS A 94 6.41 4.22 -9.65
CA HIS A 94 7.21 3.52 -10.63
C HIS A 94 6.44 3.35 -11.93
N TYR A 95 7.15 3.43 -13.06
CA TYR A 95 6.59 3.09 -14.35
C TYR A 95 7.61 2.35 -15.23
N ARG A 96 7.09 1.76 -16.29
CA ARG A 96 7.88 1.06 -17.31
C ARG A 96 7.88 1.86 -18.62
N ALA A 97 9.06 2.14 -19.14
CA ALA A 97 9.28 2.71 -20.47
C ALA A 97 8.77 1.71 -21.50
N GLY A 98 8.01 2.21 -22.48
CA GLY A 98 7.25 1.37 -23.43
C GLY A 98 6.00 0.71 -22.83
N GLY A 99 5.55 1.14 -21.65
CA GLY A 99 4.22 0.85 -21.11
C GLY A 99 3.32 2.10 -21.16
N LEU A 100 2.35 2.18 -20.24
CA LEU A 100 1.43 3.32 -20.14
C LEU A 100 2.08 4.60 -19.57
N GLY A 101 3.34 4.53 -19.10
CA GLY A 101 4.08 5.69 -18.64
C GLY A 101 3.68 6.20 -17.24
N PRO A 102 4.12 7.43 -16.88
CA PRO A 102 3.95 8.01 -15.54
C PRO A 102 2.51 8.47 -15.24
N ILE A 103 1.66 8.61 -16.26
CA ILE A 103 0.26 9.02 -16.07
C ILE A 103 -0.51 8.06 -15.16
N VAL A 104 -0.23 6.76 -15.20
CA VAL A 104 -0.97 5.78 -14.38
C VAL A 104 -0.74 5.97 -12.88
N PRO A 105 0.49 5.93 -12.34
CA PRO A 105 0.70 6.15 -10.91
C PRO A 105 0.26 7.55 -10.45
N ILE A 106 0.36 8.58 -11.29
CA ILE A 106 -0.08 9.94 -10.96
C ILE A 106 -1.61 10.03 -10.89
N ALA A 107 -2.32 9.63 -11.96
CA ALA A 107 -3.79 9.66 -11.99
C ALA A 107 -4.40 8.74 -10.92
N MET A 108 -3.74 7.61 -10.62
CA MET A 108 -4.10 6.72 -9.52
C MET A 108 -4.09 7.45 -8.18
N ARG A 109 -3.05 8.24 -7.91
CA ARG A 109 -2.97 9.00 -6.67
C ARG A 109 -4.04 10.09 -6.58
N GLU A 110 -4.29 10.81 -7.65
CA GLU A 110 -5.38 11.80 -7.72
C GLU A 110 -6.76 11.16 -7.50
N THR A 111 -6.93 9.93 -7.99
CA THR A 111 -8.15 9.12 -7.76
C THR A 111 -8.28 8.75 -6.28
N VAL A 112 -7.19 8.32 -5.66
CA VAL A 112 -7.15 8.03 -4.22
C VAL A 112 -7.53 9.28 -3.41
N LEU A 113 -6.96 10.45 -3.71
CA LEU A 113 -7.30 11.70 -3.03
C LEU A 113 -8.78 12.05 -3.15
N THR A 114 -9.30 12.01 -4.38
CA THR A 114 -10.71 12.28 -4.65
C THR A 114 -11.64 11.38 -3.83
N LEU A 115 -11.32 10.08 -3.74
CA LEU A 115 -12.10 9.12 -2.96
C LEU A 115 -11.89 9.27 -1.45
N TRP A 116 -10.72 9.72 -1.01
CA TRP A 116 -10.48 10.06 0.39
C TRP A 116 -11.30 11.27 0.82
N HIS A 117 -11.36 12.32 0.00
CA HIS A 117 -12.22 13.48 0.27
C HIS A 117 -13.69 13.05 0.31
N ALA A 118 -14.14 12.20 -0.63
CA ALA A 118 -15.49 11.65 -0.61
C ALA A 118 -15.76 10.79 0.65
N LEU A 119 -14.79 10.02 1.12
CA LEU A 119 -14.90 9.25 2.36
C LEU A 119 -14.99 10.16 3.59
N ALA A 120 -14.17 11.21 3.65
CA ALA A 120 -14.16 12.17 4.75
C ALA A 120 -15.45 13.02 4.79
N ALA A 121 -16.03 13.31 3.63
CA ALA A 121 -17.29 14.05 3.50
C ALA A 121 -18.55 13.20 3.82
N ASP A 122 -18.41 11.89 4.01
CA ASP A 122 -19.54 10.98 4.29
C ASP A 122 -19.95 11.07 5.76
N THR A 123 -20.77 12.07 6.09
CA THR A 123 -21.30 12.29 7.44
C THR A 123 -22.16 11.13 7.93
N ALA A 124 -22.86 10.44 7.03
CA ALA A 124 -23.68 9.28 7.37
C ALA A 124 -22.79 8.09 7.79
N LEU A 125 -21.68 7.84 7.09
CA LEU A 125 -20.69 6.85 7.52
C LEU A 125 -20.03 7.24 8.84
N ALA A 126 -19.66 8.51 9.01
CA ALA A 126 -19.08 8.99 10.27
C ALA A 126 -20.03 8.75 11.45
N GLN A 127 -21.32 9.00 11.28
CA GLN A 127 -22.35 8.70 12.28
C GLN A 127 -22.38 7.19 12.60
N ARG A 128 -22.48 6.32 11.58
CA ARG A 128 -22.48 4.85 11.79
C ARG A 128 -21.21 4.36 12.51
N ILE A 129 -20.05 4.96 12.22
CA ILE A 129 -18.79 4.65 12.90
C ILE A 129 -18.85 5.07 14.39
N SER A 130 -19.44 6.23 14.69
CA SER A 130 -19.56 6.73 16.07
C SER A 130 -20.48 5.86 16.94
N GLU A 131 -21.41 5.13 16.31
CA GLU A 131 -22.36 4.24 16.97
C GLU A 131 -21.81 2.82 17.20
N LEU A 132 -20.57 2.53 16.76
CA LEU A 132 -19.95 1.22 16.97
C LEU A 132 -19.81 0.90 18.45
N SER A 133 -20.25 -0.30 18.83
CA SER A 133 -20.11 -0.80 20.19
C SER A 133 -18.63 -1.02 20.57
N PRO A 134 -18.27 -0.98 21.87
CA PRO A 134 -16.92 -1.30 22.33
C PRO A 134 -16.43 -2.66 21.86
N ARG A 135 -17.34 -3.64 21.71
CA ARG A 135 -17.01 -4.98 21.21
C ARG A 135 -16.60 -4.97 19.74
N GLU A 136 -17.29 -4.20 18.91
CA GLU A 136 -16.95 -4.08 17.49
C GLU A 136 -15.61 -3.35 17.30
N GLN A 137 -15.37 -2.32 18.10
CA GLN A 137 -14.09 -1.61 18.14
C GLN A 137 -12.94 -2.55 18.53
N ALA A 138 -13.10 -3.35 19.59
CA ALA A 138 -12.10 -4.33 20.03
C ALA A 138 -11.81 -5.41 18.97
N VAL A 139 -12.83 -5.83 18.19
CA VAL A 139 -12.65 -6.76 17.08
C VAL A 139 -11.81 -6.14 15.96
N LEU A 140 -12.08 -4.88 15.60
CA LEU A 140 -11.31 -4.18 14.57
C LEU A 140 -9.85 -3.95 15.00
N GLU A 141 -9.64 -3.55 16.25
CA GLU A 141 -8.31 -3.42 16.85
C GLU A 141 -7.55 -4.75 16.86
N GLY A 142 -8.23 -5.84 17.21
CA GLY A 142 -7.61 -7.17 17.27
C GLY A 142 -7.24 -7.75 15.89
N ALA A 143 -7.98 -7.39 14.83
CA ALA A 143 -7.91 -8.08 13.53
C ALA A 143 -7.39 -7.23 12.36
N THR A 144 -7.16 -5.92 12.54
CA THR A 144 -6.69 -5.02 11.48
C THR A 144 -5.46 -4.23 11.90
N THR A 145 -4.74 -3.65 10.94
CA THR A 145 -3.54 -2.84 11.22
C THR A 145 -3.89 -1.40 11.61
N ASP A 146 -4.93 -0.83 11.00
CA ASP A 146 -5.28 0.58 11.17
C ASP A 146 -6.36 0.81 12.24
N HIS A 147 -7.04 -0.24 12.71
CA HIS A 147 -7.98 -0.28 13.85
C HIS A 147 -9.27 0.55 13.66
N ARG A 148 -9.18 1.80 13.19
CA ARG A 148 -10.33 2.69 12.98
C ARG A 148 -10.95 2.44 11.60
N PRO A 149 -12.28 2.29 11.48
CA PRO A 149 -12.93 2.02 10.19
C PRO A 149 -12.57 3.00 9.08
N HIS A 150 -12.55 4.31 9.37
CA HIS A 150 -12.19 5.34 8.39
C HIS A 150 -10.77 5.14 7.84
N GLU A 151 -9.80 4.84 8.71
CA GLU A 151 -8.41 4.55 8.31
C GLU A 151 -8.32 3.25 7.51
N ILE A 152 -9.08 2.21 7.90
CA ILE A 152 -9.14 0.93 7.19
C ILE A 152 -9.68 1.11 5.76
N PHE A 153 -10.78 1.85 5.58
CA PHE A 153 -11.33 2.13 4.25
C PHE A 153 -10.39 2.97 3.41
N ARG A 154 -9.78 4.02 4.01
CA ARG A 154 -8.76 4.86 3.36
C ARG A 154 -7.59 4.03 2.81
N VAL A 155 -7.07 3.11 3.62
CA VAL A 155 -5.98 2.19 3.22
C VAL A 155 -6.46 1.15 2.19
N GLY A 156 -7.73 0.74 2.25
CA GLY A 156 -8.34 -0.13 1.23
C GLY A 156 -8.40 0.52 -0.15
N ILE A 157 -8.76 1.81 -0.22
CA ILE A 157 -8.73 2.61 -1.45
C ILE A 157 -7.31 2.71 -2.02
N GLU A 158 -6.32 2.99 -1.18
CA GLU A 158 -4.90 2.97 -1.57
C GLU A 158 -4.46 1.60 -2.09
N ALA A 159 -4.93 0.51 -1.47
CA ALA A 159 -4.59 -0.83 -1.93
C ALA A 159 -5.16 -1.13 -3.32
N ALA A 160 -6.36 -0.62 -3.64
CA ALA A 160 -6.90 -0.70 -5.01
C ALA A 160 -6.02 0.10 -5.98
N GLY A 161 -5.68 1.34 -5.64
CA GLY A 161 -4.79 2.18 -6.47
C GLY A 161 -3.42 1.53 -6.73
N ARG A 162 -2.76 1.02 -5.68
CA ARG A 162 -1.50 0.28 -5.83
C ARG A 162 -1.65 -0.94 -6.73
N ALA A 163 -2.78 -1.66 -6.66
CA ALA A 163 -3.02 -2.79 -7.55
C ALA A 163 -2.98 -2.33 -9.01
N LEU A 164 -3.69 -1.25 -9.34
CA LEU A 164 -3.70 -0.67 -10.69
C LEU A 164 -2.31 -0.26 -11.15
N ALA A 165 -1.64 0.60 -10.39
CA ALA A 165 -0.35 1.16 -10.75
C ALA A 165 0.73 0.08 -10.90
N GLN A 166 0.72 -0.94 -10.03
CA GLN A 166 1.68 -2.04 -10.09
C GLN A 166 1.42 -2.94 -11.30
N HIS A 167 0.17 -3.24 -11.63
CA HIS A 167 -0.17 -4.05 -12.81
C HIS A 167 0.11 -3.31 -14.11
N ALA A 168 0.10 -1.96 -14.12
CA ALA A 168 0.44 -1.17 -15.29
C ALA A 168 1.89 -1.39 -15.77
N LEU A 169 2.78 -1.90 -14.92
CA LEU A 169 4.12 -2.39 -15.34
C LEU A 169 4.02 -3.51 -16.39
N LEU A 170 2.88 -4.20 -16.45
CA LEU A 170 2.59 -5.28 -17.37
C LEU A 170 1.76 -4.87 -18.59
N ALA A 171 1.41 -3.59 -18.74
CA ALA A 171 0.45 -3.14 -19.75
C ALA A 171 0.83 -3.52 -21.19
N ARG A 172 2.13 -3.60 -21.50
CA ARG A 172 2.61 -4.03 -22.84
C ARG A 172 2.16 -5.44 -23.25
N TRP A 173 1.83 -6.29 -22.28
CA TRP A 173 1.39 -7.68 -22.52
C TRP A 173 -0.13 -7.85 -22.49
N THR A 174 -0.87 -6.76 -22.34
CA THR A 174 -2.33 -6.75 -22.39
C THR A 174 -2.81 -6.15 -23.73
N PRO A 175 -4.09 -6.27 -24.08
CA PRO A 175 -4.64 -5.57 -25.25
C PRO A 175 -4.97 -4.10 -24.99
N TYR A 176 -4.91 -3.64 -23.74
CA TYR A 176 -5.29 -2.28 -23.34
C TYR A 176 -4.21 -1.27 -23.74
N ARG A 177 -4.60 -0.14 -24.35
CA ARG A 177 -3.66 0.84 -24.92
C ARG A 177 -3.72 2.21 -24.28
N SER A 178 -4.80 2.53 -23.57
CA SER A 178 -4.89 3.71 -22.71
C SER A 178 -4.93 3.34 -21.23
N ALA A 179 -4.63 4.32 -20.37
CA ALA A 179 -4.75 4.15 -18.92
C ALA A 179 -6.20 3.85 -18.50
N ALA A 180 -7.19 4.51 -19.11
CA ALA A 180 -8.61 4.26 -18.86
C ALA A 180 -9.02 2.84 -19.25
N GLU A 181 -8.66 2.40 -20.48
CA GLU A 181 -8.90 1.03 -20.94
C GLU A 181 -8.24 0.00 -20.02
N PHE A 182 -7.03 0.29 -19.54
CA PHE A 182 -6.32 -0.61 -18.63
C PHE A 182 -7.02 -0.75 -17.28
N ALA A 183 -7.53 0.34 -16.70
CA ALA A 183 -8.27 0.30 -15.45
C ALA A 183 -9.58 -0.49 -15.57
N VAL A 184 -10.36 -0.25 -16.63
CA VAL A 184 -11.58 -0.99 -16.95
C VAL A 184 -11.26 -2.47 -17.19
N GLY A 185 -10.26 -2.75 -18.03
CA GLY A 185 -9.81 -4.10 -18.33
C GLY A 185 -9.36 -4.87 -17.08
N MET A 186 -8.67 -4.20 -16.15
CA MET A 186 -8.26 -4.81 -14.87
C MET A 186 -9.47 -5.18 -13.98
N ARG A 187 -10.49 -4.31 -13.93
CA ARG A 187 -11.76 -4.59 -13.24
C ARG A 187 -12.47 -5.78 -13.87
N ASP A 188 -12.72 -5.71 -15.18
CA ASP A 188 -13.51 -6.71 -15.92
C ASP A 188 -12.82 -8.07 -15.95
N SER A 189 -11.49 -8.08 -15.92
CA SER A 189 -10.67 -9.30 -15.80
C SER A 189 -10.65 -9.91 -14.40
N GLY A 190 -11.24 -9.25 -13.40
CA GLY A 190 -11.25 -9.72 -12.01
C GLY A 190 -9.86 -9.73 -11.35
N LEU A 191 -8.90 -8.92 -11.85
CA LEU A 191 -7.53 -8.92 -11.33
C LEU A 191 -7.45 -8.38 -9.90
N TYR A 192 -8.27 -7.39 -9.52
CA TYR A 192 -8.35 -6.93 -8.14
C TYR A 192 -8.76 -8.05 -7.17
N SER A 193 -9.73 -8.88 -7.56
CA SER A 193 -10.13 -10.07 -6.80
C SER A 193 -9.00 -11.10 -6.71
N ALA A 194 -8.23 -11.28 -7.80
CA ALA A 194 -7.06 -12.15 -7.79
C ALA A 194 -5.98 -11.63 -6.81
N VAL A 195 -5.71 -10.32 -6.77
CA VAL A 195 -4.80 -9.70 -5.78
C VAL A 195 -5.32 -9.94 -4.36
N ALA A 196 -6.59 -9.62 -4.09
CA ALA A 196 -7.19 -9.71 -2.77
C ALA A 196 -7.22 -11.14 -2.19
N THR A 197 -7.19 -12.17 -3.04
CA THR A 197 -7.36 -13.57 -2.60
C THR A 197 -6.09 -14.41 -2.72
N ARG A 198 -5.24 -14.15 -3.72
CA ARG A 198 -4.08 -14.98 -4.04
C ARG A 198 -2.77 -14.44 -3.50
N TRP A 199 -2.61 -13.13 -3.44
CA TRP A 199 -1.38 -12.55 -2.91
C TRP A 199 -1.33 -12.77 -1.40
N TYR A 200 -0.13 -12.95 -0.87
CA TYR A 200 0.06 -12.90 0.57
C TYR A 200 0.11 -11.44 1.05
N TRP A 201 -0.20 -11.20 2.32
CA TRP A 201 -0.27 -9.89 2.94
C TRP A 201 1.12 -9.26 2.97
N GLU A 202 1.22 -7.95 2.75
CA GLU A 202 2.47 -7.20 2.53
C GLU A 202 3.14 -7.38 1.17
N LEU A 203 2.89 -8.46 0.40
CA LEU A 203 3.50 -8.63 -0.92
C LEU A 203 3.25 -7.41 -1.82
N GLN A 204 2.00 -6.97 -1.92
CA GLN A 204 1.61 -5.84 -2.77
C GLN A 204 2.33 -4.56 -2.39
N ALA A 205 2.22 -4.13 -1.14
CA ALA A 205 2.82 -2.87 -0.68
C ALA A 205 4.34 -2.89 -0.85
N SER A 206 5.00 -3.98 -0.47
CA SER A 206 6.46 -4.08 -0.48
C SER A 206 7.07 -4.17 -1.87
N SER A 207 6.40 -4.86 -2.80
CA SER A 207 6.85 -4.93 -4.20
C SER A 207 6.47 -3.68 -5.00
N TYR A 208 5.33 -3.03 -4.70
CA TYR A 208 4.96 -1.72 -5.26
C TYR A 208 6.02 -0.65 -4.95
N ARG A 209 6.43 -0.55 -3.68
CA ARG A 209 7.48 0.34 -3.20
C ARG A 209 8.84 0.15 -3.88
N ARG A 210 9.09 -1.04 -4.40
CA ARG A 210 10.32 -1.42 -5.11
C ARG A 210 10.18 -1.38 -6.63
N GLY A 211 9.01 -0.99 -7.16
CA GLY A 211 8.77 -0.95 -8.60
C GLY A 211 8.91 -2.32 -9.26
N MET A 212 8.45 -3.39 -8.62
CA MET A 212 8.53 -4.75 -9.16
C MET A 212 7.19 -5.47 -9.02
N ILE A 213 6.93 -6.45 -9.88
CA ILE A 213 5.73 -7.29 -9.80
C ILE A 213 6.04 -8.73 -10.25
N ALA A 214 5.62 -9.72 -9.46
CA ALA A 214 5.89 -11.14 -9.70
C ALA A 214 4.69 -11.88 -10.32
N VAL A 215 4.10 -11.30 -11.36
CA VAL A 215 3.00 -11.93 -12.09
C VAL A 215 3.19 -11.76 -13.59
N THR A 216 2.72 -12.74 -14.34
CA THR A 216 2.59 -12.69 -15.79
C THR A 216 1.12 -12.82 -16.19
N LEU A 217 0.73 -12.11 -17.24
CA LEU A 217 -0.64 -12.08 -17.76
C LEU A 217 -0.74 -12.85 -19.06
N ALA A 218 -1.85 -13.55 -19.24
CA ALA A 218 -2.26 -14.20 -20.46
C ALA A 218 -3.59 -13.57 -20.94
N THR A 219 -3.56 -13.02 -22.15
CA THR A 219 -4.76 -12.47 -22.80
C THR A 219 -5.68 -13.61 -23.24
N GLN A 220 -6.96 -13.47 -22.94
CA GLN A 220 -8.02 -14.41 -23.27
C GLN A 220 -8.66 -14.03 -24.62
N PRO A 221 -9.40 -14.95 -25.28
CA PRO A 221 -10.06 -14.66 -26.56
C PRO A 221 -11.06 -13.50 -26.51
N ASP A 222 -11.66 -13.22 -25.35
CA ASP A 222 -12.60 -12.12 -25.12
C ASP A 222 -11.92 -10.76 -24.81
N GLY A 223 -10.59 -10.70 -24.88
CA GLY A 223 -9.81 -9.50 -24.57
C GLY A 223 -9.59 -9.25 -23.07
N THR A 224 -10.12 -10.08 -22.18
CA THR A 224 -9.76 -10.05 -20.75
C THR A 224 -8.37 -10.65 -20.53
N VAL A 225 -7.77 -10.41 -19.37
CA VAL A 225 -6.46 -10.96 -19.00
C VAL A 225 -6.55 -11.80 -17.73
N ARG A 226 -5.73 -12.83 -17.61
CA ARG A 226 -5.64 -13.66 -16.40
C ARG A 226 -4.19 -13.89 -16.01
N TYR A 227 -3.94 -14.14 -14.73
CA TYR A 227 -2.65 -14.67 -14.31
C TYR A 227 -2.38 -16.01 -15.00
N SER A 228 -1.15 -16.21 -15.47
CA SER A 228 -0.71 -17.51 -15.99
C SER A 228 -0.81 -18.60 -14.91
N ALA A 229 -0.91 -19.86 -15.34
CA ALA A 229 -0.94 -21.00 -14.42
C ALA A 229 0.32 -21.03 -13.52
N GLU A 230 1.48 -20.70 -14.08
CA GLU A 230 2.73 -20.60 -13.34
C GLU A 230 2.70 -19.49 -12.28
N THR A 231 2.18 -18.31 -12.62
CA THR A 231 1.98 -17.23 -11.65
C THR A 231 1.09 -17.68 -10.50
N VAL A 232 -0.03 -18.33 -10.81
CA VAL A 232 -0.97 -18.82 -9.78
C VAL A 232 -0.30 -19.84 -8.86
N ALA A 233 0.46 -20.78 -9.42
CA ALA A 233 1.21 -21.77 -8.64
C ALA A 233 2.28 -21.11 -7.76
N THR A 234 3.03 -20.15 -8.30
CA THR A 234 4.11 -19.46 -7.60
C THR A 234 3.58 -18.61 -6.44
N LEU A 235 2.55 -17.78 -6.68
CA LEU A 235 1.93 -16.97 -5.63
C LEU A 235 1.34 -17.83 -4.51
N ARG A 236 0.77 -18.99 -4.86
CA ARG A 236 0.26 -19.94 -3.87
C ARG A 236 1.40 -20.52 -3.02
N ALA A 237 2.49 -20.97 -3.65
CA ALA A 237 3.64 -21.50 -2.94
C ALA A 237 4.27 -20.45 -2.01
N MET A 238 4.44 -19.21 -2.49
CA MET A 238 4.92 -18.08 -1.66
C MET A 238 4.04 -17.88 -0.43
N LYS A 239 2.72 -17.87 -0.63
CA LYS A 239 1.72 -17.67 0.43
C LYS A 239 1.74 -18.81 1.45
N ASP A 240 1.78 -20.06 0.99
CA ASP A 240 1.80 -21.25 1.85
C ASP A 240 3.10 -21.28 2.69
N MET A 241 4.26 -20.99 2.09
CA MET A 241 5.54 -20.89 2.81
C MET A 241 5.52 -19.78 3.87
N THR A 242 4.99 -18.60 3.53
CA THR A 242 4.89 -17.46 4.45
C THR A 242 4.02 -17.81 5.66
N ILE A 243 2.89 -18.50 5.43
CA ILE A 243 2.00 -18.96 6.52
C ILE A 243 2.71 -20.02 7.38
N GLU A 244 3.41 -20.97 6.75
CA GLU A 244 4.14 -22.01 7.48
C GLU A 244 5.22 -21.41 8.40
N ASP A 245 5.99 -20.44 7.89
CA ASP A 245 7.04 -19.77 8.65
C ASP A 245 6.46 -18.95 9.82
N ALA A 246 5.37 -18.21 9.59
CA ALA A 246 4.67 -17.49 10.65
C ALA A 246 4.19 -18.43 11.77
N HIS A 247 3.61 -19.57 11.41
CA HIS A 247 3.21 -20.58 12.39
C HIS A 247 4.41 -21.25 13.06
N ARG A 248 5.54 -21.43 12.37
CA ARG A 248 6.77 -22.00 12.94
C ARG A 248 7.31 -21.11 14.06
N VAL A 249 7.40 -19.80 13.81
CA VAL A 249 7.81 -18.79 14.81
C VAL A 249 6.86 -18.80 16.01
N MET A 250 5.54 -18.75 15.76
CA MET A 250 4.55 -18.74 16.84
C MET A 250 4.58 -20.03 17.67
N ARG A 251 4.67 -21.21 17.03
CA ARG A 251 4.75 -22.49 17.74
C ARG A 251 6.02 -22.60 18.59
N ARG A 252 7.17 -22.11 18.09
CA ARG A 252 8.41 -22.05 18.88
C ARG A 252 8.19 -21.22 20.14
N ALA A 253 7.66 -20.01 19.98
CA ALA A 253 7.42 -19.08 21.07
C ALA A 253 6.46 -19.65 22.13
N THR A 254 5.34 -20.25 21.71
CA THR A 254 4.29 -20.68 22.64
C THR A 254 4.52 -22.08 23.23
N HIS A 255 5.07 -23.02 22.46
CA HIS A 255 5.22 -24.41 22.92
C HIS A 255 6.62 -24.75 23.44
N VAL A 256 7.67 -24.10 22.93
CA VAL A 256 9.06 -24.37 23.36
C VAL A 256 9.47 -23.40 24.46
N GLU A 257 9.15 -22.12 24.30
CA GLU A 257 9.55 -21.07 25.26
C GLU A 257 8.47 -20.77 26.31
N GLY A 258 7.26 -21.32 26.15
CA GLY A 258 6.16 -21.16 27.11
C GLY A 258 5.55 -19.76 27.15
N LEU A 259 5.79 -18.92 26.14
CA LEU A 259 5.25 -17.56 26.08
C LEU A 259 3.75 -17.58 25.78
N SER A 260 3.00 -16.65 26.36
CA SER A 260 1.66 -16.33 25.87
C SER A 260 1.72 -15.77 24.45
N VAL A 261 0.59 -15.75 23.74
CA VAL A 261 0.52 -15.18 22.39
C VAL A 261 0.92 -13.69 22.38
N ALA A 262 0.53 -12.94 23.40
CA ALA A 262 0.87 -11.52 23.51
C ALA A 262 2.38 -11.32 23.71
N GLU A 263 3.00 -12.10 24.60
CA GLU A 263 4.45 -12.07 24.83
C GLU A 263 5.24 -12.54 23.60
N ALA A 264 4.76 -13.58 22.91
CA ALA A 264 5.35 -14.06 21.66
C ALA A 264 5.33 -12.98 20.57
N ILE A 265 4.22 -12.25 20.41
CA ILE A 265 4.12 -11.14 19.47
C ILE A 265 5.10 -10.03 19.84
N ALA A 266 5.20 -9.68 21.12
CA ALA A 266 6.09 -8.62 21.57
C ALA A 266 7.57 -8.99 21.36
N LYS A 267 7.95 -10.22 21.71
CA LYS A 267 9.33 -10.71 21.59
C LYS A 267 9.76 -10.92 20.14
N TYR A 268 8.90 -11.55 19.33
CA TYR A 268 9.18 -11.87 17.93
C TYR A 268 8.61 -10.84 16.97
N HIS A 269 8.41 -9.60 17.43
CA HIS A 269 7.84 -8.53 16.63
C HIS A 269 8.54 -8.42 15.28
N ASP A 270 9.86 -8.31 15.24
CA ASP A 270 10.58 -8.08 13.98
C ASP A 270 10.48 -9.28 13.02
N GLU A 271 10.55 -10.52 13.54
CA GLU A 271 10.37 -11.73 12.73
C GLU A 271 8.92 -11.84 12.20
N LEU A 272 7.93 -11.50 13.02
CA LEU A 272 6.51 -11.61 12.68
C LEU A 272 6.01 -10.43 11.84
N ASP A 273 6.54 -9.23 12.01
CA ASP A 273 6.19 -8.03 11.23
C ASP A 273 6.72 -8.17 9.79
N LEU A 274 7.86 -8.84 9.59
CA LEU A 274 8.41 -9.19 8.27
C LEU A 274 7.58 -10.24 7.50
N ILE A 275 6.88 -11.14 8.21
CA ILE A 275 6.13 -12.28 7.64
C ILE A 275 4.61 -12.02 7.73
N SER A 276 4.20 -10.86 8.26
CA SER A 276 2.84 -10.49 8.67
C SER A 276 2.30 -11.34 9.85
N ARG A 277 2.34 -10.76 11.05
CA ARG A 277 1.78 -11.27 12.34
C ARG A 277 0.41 -11.92 12.18
N GLN A 278 -0.42 -11.38 11.30
CA GLN A 278 -1.78 -11.87 11.08
C GLN A 278 -1.80 -13.35 10.62
N TYR A 279 -0.76 -13.84 9.95
CA TYR A 279 -0.65 -15.26 9.58
C TYR A 279 -0.36 -16.16 10.77
N ALA A 280 0.50 -15.72 11.69
CA ALA A 280 0.82 -16.46 12.90
C ALA A 280 -0.41 -16.70 13.81
N LEU A 281 -1.43 -15.85 13.68
CA LEU A 281 -2.66 -15.91 14.47
C LEU A 281 -3.80 -16.70 13.79
N LEU A 282 -3.58 -17.23 12.59
CA LEU A 282 -4.61 -18.03 11.93
C LEU A 282 -4.68 -19.42 12.56
N PRO A 283 -5.89 -19.98 12.72
CA PRO A 283 -6.02 -21.39 13.05
C PRO A 283 -5.40 -22.26 11.94
N PRO A 284 -4.73 -23.37 12.28
CA PRO A 284 -4.21 -24.31 11.29
C PRO A 284 -5.27 -24.72 10.24
N GLY A 285 -4.87 -24.75 8.96
CA GLY A 285 -5.76 -25.07 7.85
C GLY A 285 -6.66 -23.91 7.37
N THR A 286 -6.66 -22.77 8.06
CA THR A 286 -7.41 -21.59 7.62
C THR A 286 -6.72 -20.90 6.46
N ARG A 287 -7.44 -20.66 5.36
CA ARG A 287 -6.93 -19.82 4.28
C ARG A 287 -7.20 -18.34 4.59
N PRO A 288 -6.17 -17.49 4.58
CA PRO A 288 -6.37 -16.06 4.76
C PRO A 288 -7.11 -15.46 3.58
N ALA A 289 -8.16 -14.70 3.90
CA ALA A 289 -8.91 -13.89 2.96
C ALA A 289 -8.79 -12.40 3.30
N CYS A 290 -8.77 -11.57 2.25
CA CYS A 290 -8.92 -10.11 2.38
C CYS A 290 -10.30 -9.79 2.97
N LEU A 291 -10.34 -8.88 3.95
CA LEU A 291 -11.58 -8.49 4.62
C LEU A 291 -12.60 -7.93 3.64
N ALA A 292 -12.17 -7.19 2.62
CA ALA A 292 -13.05 -6.60 1.62
C ALA A 292 -13.66 -7.65 0.67
N ALA A 293 -12.99 -8.79 0.49
CA ALA A 293 -13.40 -9.84 -0.45
C ALA A 293 -14.33 -10.90 0.20
N MET A 294 -14.54 -10.85 1.52
CA MET A 294 -15.40 -11.83 2.20
C MET A 294 -16.88 -11.46 1.99
N PRO A 295 -17.72 -12.36 1.45
CA PRO A 295 -19.14 -12.11 1.32
C PRO A 295 -19.86 -12.32 2.65
N HIS A 296 -20.84 -11.45 2.93
CA HIS A 296 -21.72 -11.56 4.09
C HIS A 296 -23.19 -11.50 3.65
N PRO A 297 -24.08 -12.30 4.27
CA PRO A 297 -25.50 -12.04 4.19
C PRO A 297 -25.81 -10.86 5.10
N LEU A 298 -26.22 -9.74 4.52
CA LEU A 298 -26.82 -8.61 5.23
C LEU A 298 -28.13 -8.30 4.47
N ASP A 299 -29.16 -7.75 5.10
CA ASP A 299 -30.50 -7.43 4.52
C ASP A 299 -30.99 -8.34 3.37
N GLY A 300 -30.84 -9.66 3.50
CA GLY A 300 -31.27 -10.65 2.49
C GLY A 300 -30.37 -10.82 1.26
N GLU A 301 -29.26 -10.10 1.13
CA GLU A 301 -28.34 -10.15 -0.03
C GLU A 301 -26.88 -10.44 0.36
N HIS A 302 -26.15 -11.06 -0.56
CA HIS A 302 -24.71 -11.25 -0.45
C HIS A 302 -23.96 -9.95 -0.76
N TYR A 303 -23.28 -9.41 0.25
CA TYR A 303 -22.51 -8.18 0.15
C TYR A 303 -21.03 -8.40 0.46
N SER A 304 -20.17 -7.77 -0.35
CA SER A 304 -18.74 -7.65 -0.08
C SER A 304 -18.28 -6.25 -0.48
N ILE A 305 -17.29 -5.72 0.23
CA ILE A 305 -16.82 -4.33 0.06
C ILE A 305 -16.01 -4.17 -1.23
N LEU A 306 -15.28 -5.22 -1.62
CA LEU A 306 -14.29 -5.15 -2.69
C LEU A 306 -14.88 -4.67 -4.03
N PRO A 307 -16.00 -5.23 -4.56
CA PRO A 307 -16.62 -4.73 -5.78
C PRO A 307 -17.01 -3.25 -5.70
N VAL A 308 -17.61 -2.83 -4.58
CA VAL A 308 -18.03 -1.43 -4.36
C VAL A 308 -16.85 -0.46 -4.47
N VAL A 309 -15.71 -0.82 -3.87
CA VAL A 309 -14.48 -0.01 -3.94
C VAL A 309 -13.92 0.00 -5.37
N ILE A 310 -13.85 -1.16 -6.03
CA ILE A 310 -13.28 -1.28 -7.38
C ILE A 310 -14.10 -0.48 -8.39
N ASP A 311 -15.44 -0.56 -8.32
CA ASP A 311 -16.32 0.12 -9.27
C ASP A 311 -16.18 1.63 -9.12
N LYS A 312 -16.26 2.15 -7.88
CA LYS A 312 -16.03 3.58 -7.60
C LYS A 312 -14.63 4.02 -8.01
N PHE A 313 -13.60 3.22 -7.70
CA PHE A 313 -12.22 3.54 -8.05
C PHE A 313 -12.02 3.63 -9.55
N THR A 314 -12.53 2.63 -10.28
CA THR A 314 -12.40 2.57 -11.74
C THR A 314 -13.14 3.71 -12.41
N ASP A 315 -14.36 4.03 -11.97
CA ASP A 315 -15.15 5.16 -12.49
C ASP A 315 -14.46 6.51 -12.28
N VAL A 316 -13.96 6.78 -11.07
CA VAL A 316 -13.27 8.04 -10.80
C VAL A 316 -11.95 8.12 -11.57
N PHE A 317 -11.20 7.02 -11.64
CA PHE A 317 -9.93 6.97 -12.39
C PHE A 317 -10.12 7.28 -13.87
N THR A 318 -11.10 6.66 -14.53
CA THR A 318 -11.34 6.86 -15.97
C THR A 318 -11.76 8.28 -16.27
N ARG A 319 -12.52 8.94 -15.38
CA ARG A 319 -12.92 10.34 -15.54
C ARG A 319 -11.79 11.32 -15.23
N LEU A 320 -10.88 10.97 -14.32
CA LEU A 320 -9.75 11.83 -13.93
C LEU A 320 -8.62 11.79 -14.93
N VAL A 321 -8.31 10.64 -15.51
CA VAL A 321 -7.11 10.49 -16.34
C VAL A 321 -7.14 11.41 -17.57
N ASP A 322 -8.32 11.67 -18.13
CA ASP A 322 -8.51 12.60 -19.25
C ASP A 322 -8.43 14.09 -18.84
N ARG A 323 -8.46 14.40 -17.55
CA ARG A 323 -8.36 15.75 -17.00
C ARG A 323 -6.94 16.10 -16.54
N LEU A 324 -6.00 15.16 -16.63
CA LEU A 324 -4.64 15.33 -16.16
C LEU A 324 -3.67 15.42 -17.33
N THR A 325 -2.83 16.46 -17.32
CA THR A 325 -1.63 16.53 -18.15
C THR A 325 -0.41 16.28 -17.26
N VAL A 326 0.44 15.33 -17.62
CA VAL A 326 1.69 15.07 -16.87
C VAL A 326 2.90 15.57 -17.65
N ALA A 327 3.81 16.23 -16.95
CA ALA A 327 5.02 16.79 -17.56
C ALA A 327 6.27 16.43 -16.75
N GLU A 328 7.29 15.90 -17.42
CA GLU A 328 8.59 15.68 -16.79
C GLU A 328 9.33 17.00 -16.62
N VAL A 329 9.91 17.22 -15.44
CA VAL A 329 10.79 18.35 -15.15
C VAL A 329 12.15 17.84 -14.64
N PRO A 330 13.24 18.59 -14.86
CA PRO A 330 14.55 18.23 -14.34
C PRO A 330 14.54 18.12 -12.81
N ALA A 331 15.22 17.10 -12.27
CA ALA A 331 15.41 17.01 -10.83
C ALA A 331 16.31 18.15 -10.34
N GLN A 332 15.87 18.89 -9.33
CA GLN A 332 16.71 19.89 -8.66
C GLN A 332 17.77 19.16 -7.82
N THR A 333 19.05 19.34 -8.14
CA THR A 333 20.17 18.85 -7.34
C THR A 333 20.39 19.78 -6.15
N GLY A 334 19.80 19.46 -5.01
CA GLY A 334 20.12 20.12 -3.74
C GLY A 334 21.55 19.80 -3.27
N SER A 335 22.25 20.79 -2.73
CA SER A 335 23.58 20.61 -2.12
C SER A 335 23.43 20.06 -0.69
N GLU A 336 23.88 18.83 -0.43
CA GLU A 336 23.85 18.18 0.90
C GLU A 336 24.98 18.63 1.85
N THR A 337 25.63 19.77 1.60
CA THR A 337 26.78 20.25 2.39
C THR A 337 26.42 21.50 3.20
N GLY A 338 25.74 21.30 4.34
CA GLY A 338 25.40 22.35 5.30
C GLY A 338 25.30 21.81 6.73
N GLU A 339 25.41 22.70 7.73
CA GLU A 339 25.08 22.41 9.14
C GLU A 339 23.57 22.14 9.29
N LEU A 340 23.18 21.26 10.22
CA LEU A 340 21.77 20.92 10.43
C LEU A 340 20.99 22.13 11.00
N ALA A 341 20.05 22.67 10.22
CA ALA A 341 19.03 23.59 10.70
C ALA A 341 17.87 22.83 11.38
N THR A 342 17.00 23.54 12.12
CA THR A 342 15.77 22.94 12.70
C THR A 342 14.88 22.28 11.62
N GLU A 343 14.90 22.82 10.40
CA GLU A 343 14.20 22.29 9.22
C GLU A 343 14.73 20.91 8.80
N ASP A 344 15.99 20.58 9.10
CA ASP A 344 16.62 19.30 8.75
C ASP A 344 16.13 18.11 9.59
N ARG A 345 15.31 18.37 10.63
CA ARG A 345 14.59 17.35 11.41
C ARG A 345 13.35 16.83 10.69
N ILE A 346 12.84 17.58 9.72
CA ILE A 346 11.63 17.26 8.97
C ILE A 346 12.03 16.60 7.66
N PHE A 347 11.43 15.46 7.37
CA PHE A 347 11.52 14.83 6.06
C PHE A 347 10.21 14.11 5.75
N TYR A 348 10.06 13.68 4.50
CA TYR A 348 8.86 13.00 4.05
C TYR A 348 9.17 11.57 3.65
N VAL A 349 8.22 10.67 3.91
CA VAL A 349 8.26 9.28 3.44
C VAL A 349 7.02 9.02 2.57
N PRO A 350 7.07 9.37 1.28
CA PRO A 350 5.91 9.33 0.39
C PRO A 350 5.20 7.97 0.33
N ASP A 351 5.96 6.88 0.44
CA ASP A 351 5.46 5.51 0.31
C ASP A 351 4.75 4.96 1.57
N MET A 352 4.61 5.74 2.66
CA MET A 352 3.95 5.27 3.87
C MET A 352 2.44 5.43 3.80
N THR A 353 1.67 4.35 3.99
CA THR A 353 0.20 4.40 3.80
C THR A 353 -0.62 4.02 5.02
N CYS A 354 -0.06 3.21 5.94
CA CYS A 354 -0.79 2.61 7.06
C CYS A 354 0.05 2.57 8.35
N LYS A 355 -0.57 2.20 9.47
CA LYS A 355 0.12 2.11 10.77
C LYS A 355 1.31 1.13 10.82
N HIS A 356 1.33 0.11 9.96
CA HIS A 356 2.52 -0.75 9.84
C HIS A 356 3.72 0.06 9.32
N CYS A 357 3.52 0.97 8.35
CA CYS A 357 4.61 1.83 7.87
C CYS A 357 5.16 2.75 8.97
N ILE A 358 4.30 3.31 9.84
CA ILE A 358 4.75 4.08 11.01
C ILE A 358 5.68 3.22 11.85
N ARG A 359 5.24 2.02 12.26
CA ARG A 359 6.05 1.12 13.11
C ARG A 359 7.38 0.76 12.45
N THR A 360 7.38 0.43 11.15
CA THR A 360 8.60 0.10 10.43
C THR A 360 9.57 1.28 10.36
N VAL A 361 9.09 2.48 10.01
CA VAL A 361 9.94 3.68 9.92
C VAL A 361 10.48 4.05 11.30
N THR A 362 9.63 4.07 12.33
CA THR A 362 10.04 4.30 13.71
C THR A 362 11.09 3.29 14.16
N GLY A 363 10.85 1.98 13.96
CA GLY A 363 11.78 0.93 14.38
C GLY A 363 13.15 1.03 13.69
N VAL A 364 13.19 1.36 12.39
CA VAL A 364 14.45 1.61 11.67
C VAL A 364 15.20 2.78 12.30
N LEU A 365 14.54 3.92 12.55
CA LEU A 365 15.18 5.11 13.11
C LEU A 365 15.64 4.88 14.57
N GLU A 366 14.81 4.26 15.40
CA GLU A 366 15.13 3.97 16.80
C GLU A 366 16.28 2.96 16.93
N SER A 367 16.37 1.97 16.03
CA SER A 367 17.52 1.04 15.98
C SER A 367 18.86 1.75 15.75
N MET A 368 18.82 2.95 15.18
CA MET A 368 19.97 3.82 14.95
C MET A 368 20.12 4.89 16.04
N SER A 369 19.37 4.78 17.14
CA SER A 369 19.31 5.74 18.25
C SER A 369 18.89 7.15 17.83
N ILE A 370 17.99 7.24 16.85
CA ILE A 370 17.38 8.49 16.39
C ILE A 370 15.98 8.58 17.01
N GLY A 371 15.73 9.65 17.79
CA GLY A 371 14.41 9.90 18.35
C GLY A 371 13.41 10.30 17.27
N VAL A 372 12.18 9.80 17.36
CA VAL A 372 11.08 10.15 16.45
C VAL A 372 10.00 10.85 17.26
N SER A 373 9.73 12.12 16.96
CA SER A 373 8.72 12.89 17.69
C SER A 373 7.33 12.79 17.06
N GLU A 374 7.25 12.71 15.73
CA GLU A 374 5.97 12.67 15.01
C GLU A 374 6.12 11.92 13.68
N ILE A 375 5.11 11.11 13.33
CA ILE A 375 4.90 10.59 11.98
C ILE A 375 3.43 10.81 11.61
N ASP A 376 3.18 11.57 10.54
CA ASP A 376 1.84 11.79 9.98
C ASP A 376 1.69 11.03 8.65
N LEU A 377 0.75 10.08 8.63
CA LEU A 377 0.43 9.25 7.46
C LEU A 377 -0.28 10.01 6.34
N ILE A 378 -0.97 11.11 6.66
CA ILE A 378 -1.72 11.90 5.68
C ILE A 378 -0.73 12.76 4.90
N SER A 379 -0.01 13.66 5.58
CA SER A 379 0.97 14.56 4.95
C SER A 379 2.29 13.88 4.56
N LYS A 380 2.48 12.60 4.92
CA LYS A 380 3.72 11.85 4.75
C LYS A 380 4.91 12.42 5.51
N ARG A 381 4.68 13.26 6.51
CA ARG A 381 5.71 13.97 7.26
C ARG A 381 6.27 13.13 8.41
N VAL A 382 7.57 13.18 8.61
CA VAL A 382 8.29 12.62 9.76
C VAL A 382 9.14 13.71 10.41
N ILE A 383 9.12 13.77 11.74
CA ILE A 383 9.98 14.64 12.53
C ILE A 383 10.90 13.75 13.38
N ALA A 384 12.22 13.86 13.16
CA ALA A 384 13.23 13.03 13.80
C ALA A 384 14.48 13.80 14.26
N ASP A 385 15.14 13.28 15.30
CA ASP A 385 16.26 13.89 15.98
C ASP A 385 17.61 13.41 15.43
N PHE A 386 17.96 13.88 14.24
CA PHE A 386 19.26 13.56 13.63
C PHE A 386 20.41 14.29 14.35
N ARG A 387 21.47 13.56 14.67
CA ARG A 387 22.65 14.12 15.38
C ARG A 387 23.66 14.79 14.44
N SER A 388 23.61 14.47 13.15
CA SER A 388 24.49 15.02 12.12
C SER A 388 23.94 14.73 10.71
N PRO A 389 24.37 15.46 9.66
CA PRO A 389 23.99 15.16 8.28
C PRO A 389 24.38 13.74 7.86
N ARG A 390 25.53 13.24 8.33
CA ARG A 390 25.98 11.86 8.10
C ARG A 390 25.07 10.81 8.74
N ASN A 391 24.57 11.09 9.96
CA ASN A 391 23.62 10.21 10.63
C ASN A 391 22.29 10.16 9.89
N ARG A 392 21.78 11.31 9.41
CA ARG A 392 20.61 11.39 8.54
C ARG A 392 20.79 10.61 7.24
N HIS A 393 21.90 10.82 6.53
CA HIS A 393 22.19 10.12 5.29
C HIS A 393 22.16 8.59 5.48
N ARG A 394 22.82 8.08 6.53
CA ARG A 394 22.77 6.64 6.86
C ARG A 394 21.36 6.15 7.18
N ALA A 395 20.56 6.95 7.88
CA ALA A 395 19.16 6.61 8.17
C ALA A 395 18.32 6.54 6.89
N PHE A 396 18.55 7.47 5.95
CA PHE A 396 17.87 7.46 4.67
C PHE A 396 18.25 6.24 3.82
N GLU A 397 19.51 5.84 3.82
CA GLU A 397 19.94 4.59 3.18
C GLU A 397 19.26 3.37 3.82
N ALA A 398 19.21 3.29 5.15
CA ALA A 398 18.52 2.21 5.86
C ALA A 398 17.01 2.14 5.53
N LEU A 399 16.35 3.30 5.42
CA LEU A 399 14.95 3.38 4.98
C LEU A 399 14.79 2.92 3.53
N ARG A 400 15.71 3.29 2.63
CA ARG A 400 15.74 2.86 1.21
C ARG A 400 15.94 1.36 1.06
N ASP A 401 16.78 0.75 1.88
CA ASP A 401 16.93 -0.71 1.94
C ASP A 401 15.62 -1.39 2.38
N GLY A 402 14.89 -0.74 3.30
CA GLY A 402 13.52 -1.09 3.68
C GLY A 402 12.47 -0.90 2.57
N GLY A 403 12.83 -0.19 1.49
CA GLY A 403 11.98 0.13 0.34
C GLY A 403 11.22 1.44 0.47
N TYR A 404 11.54 2.28 1.46
CA TYR A 404 10.96 3.61 1.62
C TYR A 404 11.83 4.65 0.93
N ASN A 405 11.23 5.69 0.34
CA ASN A 405 11.98 6.72 -0.39
C ASN A 405 11.95 8.06 0.36
N PRO A 406 12.75 8.25 1.43
CA PRO A 406 12.76 9.51 2.18
C PRO A 406 13.24 10.67 1.30
N THR A 407 12.58 11.81 1.45
CA THR A 407 12.88 13.05 0.71
C THR A 407 12.84 14.27 1.63
N LEU A 408 13.68 15.26 1.34
CA LEU A 408 13.70 16.56 2.00
C LEU A 408 12.85 17.61 1.26
N VAL A 409 12.42 17.30 0.03
CA VAL A 409 11.72 18.28 -0.81
C VAL A 409 10.39 18.62 -0.16
N THR A 410 10.30 19.84 0.36
CA THR A 410 9.05 20.47 0.74
C THR A 410 8.17 20.58 -0.51
N PRO A 411 6.88 20.22 -0.44
CA PRO A 411 5.94 20.47 -1.52
C PRO A 411 6.04 21.91 -1.99
N ALA A 412 6.19 22.14 -3.30
CA ALA A 412 5.93 23.47 -3.84
C ALA A 412 4.47 23.80 -3.54
N PRO A 413 4.16 24.98 -2.96
CA PRO A 413 2.77 25.40 -2.84
C PRO A 413 2.17 25.41 -4.24
N ALA A 414 0.96 24.85 -4.39
CA ALA A 414 0.23 24.88 -5.64
C ALA A 414 0.24 26.32 -6.16
N ALA A 415 0.81 26.53 -7.34
CA ALA A 415 0.92 27.85 -7.95
C ALA A 415 -0.50 28.42 -8.02
N SER A 416 -0.77 29.41 -7.16
CA SER A 416 -1.96 30.22 -7.28
C SER A 416 -1.78 31.01 -8.56
N GLU A 417 -2.48 30.63 -9.63
CA GLU A 417 -2.59 31.44 -10.83
C GLU A 417 -3.07 32.83 -10.41
N THR A 418 -2.14 33.78 -10.33
CA THR A 418 -2.48 35.19 -10.43
C THR A 418 -2.62 35.46 -11.92
N ALA A 419 -3.87 35.43 -12.37
CA ALA A 419 -4.27 35.91 -13.67
C ALA A 419 -3.77 37.35 -13.89
N VAL A 420 -3.15 37.60 -15.04
CA VAL A 420 -3.20 38.87 -15.77
C VAL A 420 -3.45 38.56 -17.23
#